data_AF-A0A847LME7-F1
#
_entry.id   AF-A0A847LME7-F1
#
_cell.length_a   1.000
_cell.length_b   1.000
_cell.length_c   1.000
_cell.angle_alpha   90.00
_cell.angle_beta   90.00
_cell.angle_gamma   90.00
#
_symmetry.space_group_name_H-M   'P 1'
#
loop_
_entity.id
_entity.type
_entity.pdbx_description
1 polymer ?
#
loop_
_entity_poly.entity_id
_entity_poly.type
_entity_poly.pdbx_seq_one_letter_code
_entity_poly.pdbx_strand_id
1 'polypeptide(L)'
;MSNARTTRPRLPDAFGGVPDRHEFGRAPRPSRPTAGNARSVPRQGVVLWLALMLALPLTSSGQAVQMTAEFQQSRQLQAQGDFEGAINALQPLVAQPQFAAGAQIEMGTIRQRQAESEMSRSLTHFNEAAFYLSEGVKRGGLPEAEQPKVLYELGRIYQERLSDYPQAADAYLQVVEGFPNFLSIDKATFHLATCYEKLGKQNEAAGMYRELVAKYPYSSYFQTAQSRMKSLSPGTEGAKAALELQEGLVDAAHTDQQGAKAALDLAAMHAKNGNFRQAIEEYRKVAAEASSPEQAAEAYRKMVSLLDEKEKDYKGAADALEEMLSRFPDAPGIDKSLMRLGKIYEKDLDNYHTRVVDGRVQYRKDTDNTLKAIEYYDRLTERFPDADVSAEAYLRKGDLYLDTLKDPDEAKRQYEEFLQRFPDNAQAETVREKLKKIESEY
;
A
#
# COMPACT_ATOMS: atom_id res chain seq x y z
N MET A 1 -50.57 24.98 -26.52
CA MET A 1 -51.26 25.37 -25.27
C MET A 1 -51.26 24.15 -24.35
N SER A 2 -50.67 24.30 -23.15
CA SER A 2 -50.92 23.58 -21.87
C SER A 2 -51.18 22.06 -21.86
N ASN A 3 -50.73 21.26 -20.89
CA ASN A 3 -49.78 21.38 -19.79
C ASN A 3 -49.66 19.96 -19.20
N ALA A 4 -48.56 19.70 -18.50
CA ALA A 4 -48.24 18.43 -17.84
C ALA A 4 -49.23 18.04 -16.73
N ARG A 5 -49.31 16.72 -16.42
CA ARG A 5 -49.09 16.17 -15.07
C ARG A 5 -49.14 14.63 -15.03
N THR A 6 -48.06 14.08 -14.51
CA THR A 6 -47.83 12.73 -14.00
C THR A 6 -48.68 12.43 -12.77
N THR A 7 -49.19 11.20 -12.63
CA THR A 7 -49.50 10.59 -11.33
C THR A 7 -49.29 9.06 -11.37
N ARG A 8 -48.66 8.57 -10.29
CA ARG A 8 -48.26 7.17 -10.00
C ARG A 8 -49.48 6.26 -9.71
N PRO A 9 -49.38 4.93 -9.90
CA PRO A 9 -50.35 3.99 -9.36
C PRO A 9 -50.04 3.59 -7.89
N ARG A 10 -51.13 3.45 -7.12
CA ARG A 10 -51.21 3.07 -5.69
C ARG A 10 -50.95 1.58 -5.47
N LEU A 11 -50.27 1.25 -4.36
CA LEU A 11 -50.28 -0.08 -3.75
C LEU A 11 -51.42 -0.15 -2.69
N PRO A 12 -52.07 -1.30 -2.49
CA PRO A 12 -53.17 -1.44 -1.54
C PRO A 12 -52.68 -1.79 -0.12
N ASP A 13 -53.35 -1.16 0.86
CA ASP A 13 -53.27 -1.48 2.29
C ASP A 13 -53.90 -2.85 2.58
N ALA A 14 -53.22 -3.66 3.39
CA ALA A 14 -53.81 -4.79 4.09
C ALA A 14 -53.37 -4.76 5.56
N PHE A 15 -54.26 -4.22 6.40
CA PHE A 15 -54.26 -4.44 7.84
C PHE A 15 -54.73 -5.87 8.14
N GLY A 16 -54.05 -6.57 9.03
CA GLY A 16 -54.55 -7.82 9.59
C GLY A 16 -53.60 -8.51 10.56
N GLY A 17 -53.90 -8.38 11.86
CA GLY A 17 -53.58 -9.41 12.84
C GLY A 17 -52.25 -9.27 13.57
N VAL A 18 -52.32 -8.68 14.77
CA VAL A 18 -51.40 -9.00 15.87
C VAL A 18 -51.76 -10.40 16.38
N PRO A 19 -50.81 -11.34 16.50
CA PRO A 19 -50.97 -12.47 17.39
C PRO A 19 -50.06 -12.35 18.62
N ASP A 20 -50.68 -12.77 19.71
CA ASP A 20 -50.26 -12.86 21.10
C ASP A 20 -48.81 -13.19 21.43
N ARG A 21 -48.41 -12.57 22.54
CA ARG A 21 -47.28 -12.91 23.39
C ARG A 21 -47.35 -14.37 23.81
N HIS A 22 -46.62 -15.24 23.11
CA HIS A 22 -46.21 -16.51 23.69
C HIS A 22 -45.00 -16.30 24.61
N GLU A 23 -45.23 -16.64 25.87
CA GLU A 23 -44.26 -16.77 26.94
C GLU A 23 -43.03 -17.57 26.49
N PHE A 24 -41.90 -16.90 26.29
CA PHE A 24 -40.60 -17.55 26.33
C PHE A 24 -40.06 -17.51 27.76
N GLY A 25 -39.74 -18.71 28.24
CA GLY A 25 -39.39 -19.01 29.61
C GLY A 25 -38.31 -18.10 30.19
N ARG A 26 -38.53 -17.73 31.45
CA ARG A 26 -37.52 -17.14 32.33
C ARG A 26 -36.27 -18.04 32.34
N ALA A 27 -35.20 -17.59 31.73
CA ALA A 27 -33.87 -18.11 31.99
C ALA A 27 -33.53 -17.89 33.49
N PRO A 28 -32.92 -18.86 34.18
CA PRO A 28 -32.65 -18.74 35.60
C PRO A 28 -31.57 -17.69 35.86
N ARG A 29 -31.78 -16.88 36.90
CA ARG A 29 -30.76 -15.96 37.44
C ARG A 29 -29.51 -16.76 37.81
N PRO A 30 -28.28 -16.28 37.52
CA PRO A 30 -27.09 -16.95 38.01
C PRO A 30 -27.05 -16.86 39.54
N SER A 31 -27.02 -18.04 40.17
CA SER A 31 -26.81 -18.25 41.60
C SER A 31 -25.44 -17.72 42.02
N ARG A 32 -25.39 -16.94 43.10
CA ARG A 32 -24.15 -16.57 43.80
C ARG A 32 -23.39 -17.85 44.21
N PRO A 33 -22.08 -17.99 43.95
CA PRO A 33 -21.30 -19.05 44.58
C PRO A 33 -21.00 -18.66 46.02
N THR A 34 -21.39 -19.55 46.92
CA THR A 34 -21.00 -19.61 48.33
C THR A 34 -19.49 -19.77 48.48
N ALA A 35 -18.94 -19.09 49.49
CA ALA A 35 -17.57 -19.26 49.95
C ALA A 35 -17.28 -20.73 50.33
N GLY A 36 -16.15 -21.27 49.89
CA GLY A 36 -15.68 -22.58 50.34
C GLY A 36 -14.52 -23.15 49.53
N ASN A 37 -13.37 -23.23 50.17
CA ASN A 37 -12.14 -23.95 49.79
C ASN A 37 -11.30 -23.38 48.62
N ALA A 38 -10.38 -22.52 49.05
CA ALA A 38 -9.11 -22.24 48.41
C ALA A 38 -8.42 -23.52 47.92
N ARG A 39 -8.34 -23.66 46.59
CA ARG A 39 -7.23 -24.34 45.92
C ARG A 39 -6.64 -23.34 44.93
N SER A 40 -5.36 -23.08 45.14
CA SER A 40 -4.47 -22.15 44.45
C SER A 40 -4.59 -22.22 42.93
N VAL A 41 -5.00 -21.11 42.32
CA VAL A 41 -4.80 -20.83 40.89
C VAL A 41 -3.39 -20.25 40.72
N PRO A 42 -2.56 -20.74 39.78
CA PRO A 42 -1.27 -20.14 39.54
C PRO A 42 -1.48 -18.81 38.79
N ARG A 43 -1.15 -17.70 39.47
CA ARG A 43 -1.02 -16.38 38.87
C ARG A 43 0.22 -16.36 37.99
N GLN A 44 0.03 -15.81 36.79
CA GLN A 44 0.98 -15.00 36.01
C GLN A 44 2.37 -15.62 35.76
N GLY A 45 2.65 -15.86 34.49
CA GLY A 45 4.01 -16.03 33.99
C GLY A 45 4.82 -14.74 34.18
N VAL A 46 5.27 -14.50 35.41
CA VAL A 46 6.53 -13.81 35.66
C VAL A 46 7.58 -14.80 35.16
N VAL A 47 8.22 -14.47 34.03
CA VAL A 47 9.43 -15.18 33.61
C VAL A 47 10.48 -14.83 34.66
N LEU A 48 10.55 -15.66 35.70
CA LEU A 48 11.64 -15.67 36.66
C LEU A 48 12.86 -16.17 35.88
N TRP A 49 13.65 -15.26 35.33
CA TRP A 49 15.01 -15.59 34.89
C TRP A 49 15.81 -15.92 36.15
N LEU A 50 15.75 -17.18 36.56
CA LEU A 50 16.81 -17.80 37.35
C LEU A 50 18.08 -17.63 36.51
N ALA A 51 18.92 -16.66 36.90
CA ALA A 51 20.26 -16.52 36.37
C ALA A 51 21.00 -17.84 36.64
N LEU A 52 21.04 -18.69 35.61
CA LEU A 52 21.87 -19.88 35.60
C LEU A 52 23.31 -19.37 35.59
N MET A 53 23.94 -19.29 36.77
CA MET A 53 25.38 -19.12 36.88
C MET A 53 26.06 -20.36 36.29
N LEU A 54 26.26 -20.35 34.97
CA LEU A 54 27.22 -21.22 34.31
C LEU A 54 28.61 -20.76 34.74
N ALA A 55 29.09 -21.35 35.84
CA ALA A 55 30.50 -21.31 36.21
C ALA A 55 31.29 -22.12 35.18
N LEU A 56 31.73 -21.47 34.12
CA LEU A 56 32.80 -22.00 33.26
C LEU A 56 34.13 -21.88 34.02
N PRO A 57 35.00 -22.91 33.98
CA PRO A 57 36.26 -22.88 34.70
C PRO A 57 37.19 -21.84 34.04
N LEU A 58 37.52 -20.80 34.79
CA LEU A 58 38.51 -19.79 34.44
C LEU A 58 39.89 -20.45 34.31
N THR A 59 40.36 -20.66 33.09
CA THR A 59 41.78 -20.84 32.83
C THR A 59 42.36 -19.56 32.26
N SER A 60 42.75 -18.64 33.13
CA SER A 60 43.97 -17.85 32.96
C SER A 60 44.29 -17.13 34.27
N SER A 61 45.55 -17.21 34.66
CA SER A 61 46.17 -16.47 35.75
C SER A 61 46.23 -14.97 35.42
N GLY A 62 45.08 -14.30 35.46
CA GLY A 62 44.95 -12.84 35.41
C GLY A 62 44.27 -12.36 36.69
N GLN A 63 44.73 -11.26 37.28
CA GLN A 63 44.02 -10.64 38.40
C GLN A 63 42.57 -10.35 37.98
N ALA A 64 41.62 -10.74 38.81
CA ALA A 64 40.21 -10.56 38.51
C ALA A 64 39.86 -9.07 38.50
N VAL A 65 39.23 -8.58 37.42
CA VAL A 65 38.72 -7.20 37.31
C VAL A 65 37.84 -6.85 38.52
N GLN A 66 37.17 -7.84 39.11
CA GLN A 66 36.33 -7.68 40.29
C GLN A 66 37.08 -7.20 41.55
N MET A 67 38.41 -7.33 41.58
CA MET A 67 39.25 -6.94 42.72
C MET A 67 39.82 -5.52 42.59
N THR A 68 39.55 -4.79 41.50
CA THR A 68 40.09 -3.44 41.28
C THR A 68 39.23 -2.37 41.94
N ALA A 69 39.83 -1.22 42.26
CA ALA A 69 39.11 -0.08 42.83
C ALA A 69 38.13 0.52 41.82
N GLU A 70 38.50 0.55 40.54
CA GLU A 70 37.70 0.96 39.40
C GLU A 70 36.42 0.13 39.29
N PHE A 71 36.50 -1.17 39.52
CA PHE A 71 35.32 -2.04 39.54
C PHE A 71 34.43 -1.76 40.74
N GLN A 72 34.98 -1.56 41.93
CA GLN A 72 34.19 -1.20 43.12
C GLN A 72 33.48 0.15 42.93
N GLN A 73 34.16 1.14 42.36
CA GLN A 73 33.57 2.43 42.00
C GLN A 73 32.45 2.27 40.97
N SER A 74 32.68 1.48 39.91
CA SER A 74 31.68 1.16 38.90
C SER A 74 30.42 0.54 39.52
N ARG A 75 30.58 -0.37 40.50
CA ARG A 75 29.46 -0.99 41.23
C ARG A 75 28.67 0.02 42.06
N GLN A 76 29.33 0.96 42.71
CA GLN A 76 28.66 2.03 43.45
C GLN A 76 27.84 2.94 42.54
N LEU A 77 28.39 3.33 41.39
CA LEU A 77 27.70 4.15 40.39
C LEU A 77 26.49 3.42 39.78
N GLN A 78 26.62 2.12 39.49
CA GLN A 78 25.48 1.27 39.10
C GLN A 78 24.38 1.25 40.14
N ALA A 79 24.70 1.17 41.44
CA ALA A 79 23.72 1.18 42.51
C ALA A 79 22.97 2.52 42.63
N GLN A 80 23.55 3.61 42.13
CA GLN A 80 22.93 4.93 42.03
C GLN A 80 22.13 5.12 40.72
N GLY A 81 22.21 4.17 39.79
CA GLY A 81 21.62 4.26 38.45
C GLY A 81 22.46 5.06 37.46
N ASP A 82 23.69 5.43 37.80
CA ASP A 82 24.63 6.10 36.89
C ASP A 82 25.42 5.06 36.08
N PHE A 83 24.78 4.55 35.03
CA PHE A 83 25.36 3.53 34.15
C PHE A 83 26.51 4.07 33.30
N GLU A 84 26.46 5.35 32.89
CA GLU A 84 27.55 6.00 32.12
C GLU A 84 28.78 6.20 33.00
N GLY A 85 28.60 6.75 34.21
CA GLY A 85 29.68 6.88 35.18
C GLY A 85 30.32 5.53 35.51
N ALA A 86 29.50 4.49 35.64
CA ALA A 86 29.99 3.14 35.90
C ALA A 86 30.85 2.56 34.77
N ILE A 87 30.54 2.85 33.51
CA ILE A 87 31.36 2.45 32.35
C ILE A 87 32.65 3.27 32.32
N ASN A 88 32.55 4.58 32.51
CA ASN A 88 33.71 5.48 32.53
C ASN A 88 34.71 5.10 33.63
N ALA A 89 34.24 4.64 34.79
CA ALA A 89 35.08 4.13 35.86
C ALA A 89 35.92 2.91 35.45
N LEU A 90 35.43 2.06 34.54
CA LEU A 90 36.13 0.88 34.04
C LEU A 90 37.08 1.18 32.86
N GLN A 91 36.94 2.34 32.21
CA GLN A 91 37.72 2.70 31.02
C GLN A 91 39.24 2.62 31.20
N PRO A 92 39.83 3.02 32.35
CA PRO A 92 41.26 2.89 32.58
C PRO A 92 41.77 1.43 32.55
N LEU A 93 40.92 0.46 32.89
CA LEU A 93 41.29 -0.96 32.90
C LEU A 93 41.40 -1.54 31.48
N VAL A 94 40.75 -0.92 30.49
CA VAL A 94 40.79 -1.35 29.08
C VAL A 94 42.19 -1.20 28.48
N ALA A 95 42.97 -0.22 28.96
CA ALA A 95 44.35 -0.01 28.52
C ALA A 95 45.36 -1.01 29.13
N GLN A 96 44.94 -1.81 30.11
CA GLN A 96 45.80 -2.75 30.82
C GLN A 96 45.56 -4.18 30.29
N PRO A 97 46.53 -4.82 29.60
CA PRO A 97 46.32 -6.09 28.91
C PRO A 97 45.74 -7.21 29.78
N GLN A 98 46.10 -7.26 31.05
CA GLN A 98 45.62 -8.26 32.01
C GLN A 98 44.15 -8.06 32.43
N PHE A 99 43.59 -6.86 32.26
CA PHE A 99 42.21 -6.52 32.65
C PHE A 99 41.31 -6.19 31.46
N ALA A 100 41.88 -5.91 30.28
CA ALA A 100 41.16 -5.37 29.13
C ALA A 100 39.92 -6.19 28.74
N ALA A 101 40.07 -7.51 28.62
CA ALA A 101 38.96 -8.40 28.25
C ALA A 101 37.85 -8.40 29.33
N GLY A 102 38.24 -8.49 30.62
CA GLY A 102 37.27 -8.47 31.71
C GLY A 102 36.55 -7.13 31.83
N ALA A 103 37.26 -6.01 31.66
CA ALA A 103 36.68 -4.67 31.71
C ALA A 103 35.67 -4.45 30.58
N GLN A 104 35.96 -4.89 29.36
CA GLN A 104 35.03 -4.82 28.23
C GLN A 104 33.77 -5.68 28.45
N ILE A 105 33.92 -6.89 28.98
CA ILE A 105 32.78 -7.76 29.34
C ILE A 105 31.89 -7.09 30.39
N GLU A 106 32.50 -6.49 31.43
CA GLU A 106 31.75 -5.79 32.48
C GLU A 106 31.03 -4.55 31.91
N MET A 107 31.69 -3.75 31.07
CA MET A 107 31.04 -2.63 30.38
C MET A 107 29.84 -3.07 29.53
N GLY A 108 29.97 -4.16 28.77
CA GLY A 108 28.86 -4.74 28.00
C GLY A 108 27.71 -5.20 28.90
N THR A 109 28.04 -5.82 30.04
CA THR A 109 27.05 -6.24 31.04
C THR A 109 26.32 -5.05 31.66
N ILE A 110 27.02 -3.93 31.90
CA ILE A 110 26.42 -2.69 32.41
C ILE A 110 25.42 -2.12 31.40
N ARG A 111 25.78 -2.10 30.10
CA ARG A 111 24.86 -1.65 29.04
C ARG A 111 23.62 -2.53 28.93
N GLN A 112 23.78 -3.85 29.06
CA GLN A 112 22.64 -4.77 29.08
C GLN A 112 21.70 -4.44 30.25
N ARG A 113 22.22 -4.27 31.48
CA ARG A 113 21.41 -3.92 32.65
C ARG A 113 20.73 -2.55 32.52
N GLN A 114 21.41 -1.58 31.91
CA GLN A 114 20.82 -0.27 31.62
C GLN A 114 19.61 -0.43 30.70
N ALA A 115 19.76 -1.17 29.59
CA ALA A 115 18.67 -1.42 28.65
C ALA A 115 17.49 -2.16 29.30
N GLU A 116 17.76 -3.17 30.14
CA GLU A 116 16.73 -3.89 30.91
C GLU A 116 15.97 -2.95 31.88
N SER A 117 16.69 -2.06 32.58
CA SER A 117 16.10 -1.06 33.48
C SER A 117 15.23 -0.05 32.73
N GLU A 118 15.72 0.49 31.61
CA GLU A 118 14.99 1.42 30.75
C GLU A 118 13.74 0.77 30.14
N MET A 119 13.85 -0.49 29.69
CA MET A 119 12.71 -1.26 29.20
C MET A 119 11.66 -1.47 30.29
N SER A 120 12.08 -1.80 31.51
CA SER A 120 11.18 -1.95 32.66
C SER A 120 10.44 -0.65 33.01
N ARG A 121 11.15 0.49 33.02
CA ARG A 121 10.53 1.81 33.20
C ARG A 121 9.54 2.15 32.08
N SER A 122 9.91 1.87 30.83
CA SER A 122 9.06 2.07 29.66
C SER A 122 7.76 1.26 29.77
N LEU A 123 7.85 -0.03 30.13
CA LEU A 123 6.69 -0.88 30.38
C LEU A 123 5.82 -0.35 31.54
N THR A 124 6.42 0.24 32.57
CA THR A 124 5.67 0.88 33.67
C THR A 124 4.85 2.06 33.15
N HIS A 125 5.45 2.94 32.35
CA HIS A 125 4.74 4.08 31.76
C HIS A 125 3.65 3.66 30.77
N PHE A 126 3.86 2.59 29.99
CA PHE A 126 2.79 2.05 29.13
C PHE A 126 1.62 1.48 29.95
N ASN A 127 1.89 0.84 31.09
CA ASN A 127 0.82 0.40 32.00
C ASN A 127 0.06 1.57 32.62
N GLU A 128 0.77 2.62 33.06
CA GLU A 128 0.15 3.85 33.58
C GLU A 128 -0.70 4.54 32.51
N ALA A 129 -0.18 4.66 31.27
CA ALA A 129 -0.92 5.23 30.15
C ALA A 129 -2.20 4.43 29.86
N ALA A 130 -2.10 3.11 29.76
CA ALA A 130 -3.26 2.24 29.55
C ALA A 130 -4.29 2.39 30.70
N PHE A 131 -3.82 2.47 31.95
CA PHE A 131 -4.67 2.73 33.11
C PHE A 131 -5.43 4.06 32.97
N TYR A 132 -4.75 5.18 32.74
CA TYR A 132 -5.39 6.49 32.62
C TYR A 132 -6.37 6.57 31.45
N LEU A 133 -6.03 6.00 30.29
CA LEU A 133 -6.92 5.93 29.13
C LEU A 133 -8.16 5.10 29.44
N SER A 134 -8.00 3.92 30.05
CA SER A 134 -9.12 3.05 30.41
C SER A 134 -10.06 3.70 31.43
N GLU A 135 -9.52 4.38 32.44
CA GLU A 135 -10.31 5.10 33.44
C GLU A 135 -11.00 6.34 32.85
N GLY A 136 -10.35 7.03 31.92
CA GLY A 136 -10.95 8.14 31.18
C GLY A 136 -12.17 7.70 30.38
N VAL A 137 -12.08 6.58 29.66
CA VAL A 137 -13.21 6.02 28.91
C VAL A 137 -14.36 5.62 29.86
N LYS A 138 -14.06 4.93 30.96
CA LYS A 138 -15.08 4.47 31.93
C LYS A 138 -15.82 5.61 32.62
N ARG A 139 -15.12 6.71 32.94
CA ARG A 139 -15.74 7.88 33.59
C ARG A 139 -16.70 8.62 32.66
N GLY A 140 -16.57 8.43 31.34
CA GLY A 140 -17.41 9.09 30.34
C GLY A 140 -17.11 10.58 30.19
N GLY A 141 -17.94 11.29 29.43
CA GLY A 141 -17.77 12.72 29.14
C GLY A 141 -16.88 13.04 27.94
N LEU A 142 -16.29 12.01 27.31
CA LEU A 142 -15.65 12.14 26.00
C LEU A 142 -16.73 12.32 24.91
N PRO A 143 -16.53 13.23 23.93
CA PRO A 143 -17.36 13.27 22.74
C PRO A 143 -17.45 11.89 22.08
N GLU A 144 -18.63 11.51 21.62
CA GLU A 144 -18.88 10.18 21.03
C GLU A 144 -17.92 9.86 19.86
N ALA A 145 -17.53 10.88 19.09
CA ALA A 145 -16.58 10.77 17.99
C ALA A 145 -15.11 10.53 18.42
N GLU A 146 -14.77 10.75 19.70
CA GLU A 146 -13.42 10.55 20.24
C GLU A 146 -13.25 9.22 20.96
N GLN A 147 -14.33 8.68 21.53
CA GLN A 147 -14.32 7.40 22.24
C GLN A 147 -13.70 6.24 21.45
N PRO A 148 -14.07 5.95 20.19
CA PRO A 148 -13.48 4.84 19.44
C PRO A 148 -12.00 5.05 19.13
N LYS A 149 -11.52 6.30 19.04
CA LYS A 149 -10.10 6.59 18.85
C LYS A 149 -9.29 6.21 20.08
N VAL A 150 -9.79 6.60 21.26
CA VAL A 150 -9.14 6.29 22.55
C VAL A 150 -9.14 4.78 22.80
N LEU A 151 -10.25 4.10 22.56
CA LEU A 151 -10.36 2.64 22.69
C LEU A 151 -9.42 1.90 21.71
N TYR A 152 -9.33 2.36 20.46
CA TYR A 152 -8.39 1.80 19.49
C TYR A 152 -6.93 1.97 19.93
N GLU A 153 -6.54 3.16 20.39
CA GLU A 153 -5.18 3.40 20.90
C GLU A 153 -4.88 2.60 22.17
N LEU A 154 -5.86 2.44 23.07
CA LEU A 154 -5.75 1.57 24.24
C LEU A 154 -5.48 0.12 23.82
N GLY A 155 -6.23 -0.39 22.83
CA GLY A 155 -6.00 -1.72 22.24
C GLY A 155 -4.59 -1.87 21.68
N ARG A 156 -4.07 -0.85 20.99
CA ARG A 156 -2.71 -0.84 20.43
C ARG A 156 -1.63 -0.85 21.51
N ILE A 157 -1.79 -0.09 22.58
CA ILE A 157 -0.85 -0.11 23.71
C ILE A 157 -0.80 -1.51 24.32
N TYR A 158 -1.96 -2.10 24.62
CA TYR A 158 -2.02 -3.46 25.16
C TYR A 158 -1.39 -4.48 24.19
N GLN A 159 -1.72 -4.42 22.90
CA GLN A 159 -1.23 -5.36 21.91
C GLN A 159 0.28 -5.21 21.60
N GLU A 160 0.72 -4.02 21.25
CA GLU A 160 2.05 -3.77 20.66
C GLU A 160 3.12 -3.50 21.73
N ARG A 161 2.75 -2.90 22.87
CA ARG A 161 3.71 -2.47 23.91
C ARG A 161 3.73 -3.42 25.10
N LEU A 162 2.57 -3.89 25.54
CA LEU A 162 2.43 -4.73 26.72
C LEU A 162 2.30 -6.22 26.38
N SER A 163 2.02 -6.56 25.11
CA SER A 163 1.67 -7.94 24.69
C SER A 163 0.50 -8.55 25.49
N ASP A 164 -0.37 -7.69 26.00
CA ASP A 164 -1.53 -8.06 26.81
C ASP A 164 -2.76 -8.25 25.91
N TYR A 165 -2.75 -9.37 25.19
CA TYR A 165 -3.77 -9.69 24.19
C TYR A 165 -5.21 -9.77 24.73
N PRO A 166 -5.49 -10.23 25.97
CA PRO A 166 -6.84 -10.18 26.53
C PRO A 166 -7.39 -8.76 26.63
N GLN A 167 -6.66 -7.82 27.24
CA GLN A 167 -7.10 -6.43 27.36
C GLN A 167 -7.13 -5.73 25.99
N ALA A 168 -6.20 -6.05 25.09
CA ALA A 168 -6.24 -5.53 23.72
C ALA A 168 -7.52 -5.95 22.99
N ALA A 169 -7.87 -7.24 23.06
CA ALA A 169 -9.09 -7.77 22.45
C ALA A 169 -10.35 -7.10 23.01
N ASP A 170 -10.42 -6.88 24.33
CA ASP A 170 -11.55 -6.19 24.96
C ASP A 170 -11.71 -4.75 24.44
N ALA A 171 -10.62 -4.00 24.36
CA ALA A 171 -10.63 -2.63 23.86
C ALA A 171 -11.06 -2.56 22.38
N TYR A 172 -10.52 -3.43 21.52
CA TYR A 172 -10.93 -3.48 20.11
C TYR A 172 -12.37 -3.97 19.92
N LEU A 173 -12.83 -4.92 20.74
CA LEU A 173 -14.22 -5.40 20.69
C LEU A 173 -15.21 -4.28 20.99
N GLN A 174 -14.92 -3.44 21.98
CA GLN A 174 -15.73 -2.25 22.27
C GLN A 174 -15.80 -1.28 21.07
N VAL A 175 -14.72 -1.15 20.29
CA VAL A 175 -14.75 -0.38 19.03
C VAL A 175 -15.65 -1.03 17.99
N VAL A 176 -15.46 -2.33 17.76
CA VAL A 176 -16.18 -3.09 16.72
C VAL A 176 -17.68 -3.16 16.99
N GLU A 177 -18.08 -3.38 18.25
CA GLU A 177 -19.49 -3.50 18.63
C GLU A 177 -20.18 -2.14 18.84
N GLY A 178 -19.47 -1.17 19.42
CA GLY A 178 -20.04 0.12 19.81
C GLY A 178 -20.02 1.19 18.72
N PHE A 179 -19.07 1.11 17.77
CA PHE A 179 -18.78 2.20 16.84
C PHE A 179 -18.56 1.70 15.40
N PRO A 180 -19.57 1.06 14.76
CA PRO A 180 -19.44 0.44 13.45
C PRO A 180 -19.07 1.41 12.31
N ASN A 181 -19.31 2.72 12.49
CA ASN A 181 -18.96 3.77 11.52
C ASN A 181 -17.58 4.42 11.80
N PHE A 182 -16.79 3.86 12.71
CA PHE A 182 -15.46 4.38 12.99
C PHE A 182 -14.57 4.30 11.75
N LEU A 183 -13.87 5.39 11.41
CA LEU A 183 -13.06 5.48 10.19
C LEU A 183 -11.99 4.36 10.06
N SER A 184 -11.53 3.79 11.19
CA SER A 184 -10.56 2.68 11.21
C SER A 184 -11.16 1.38 11.74
N ILE A 185 -12.46 1.16 11.51
CA ILE A 185 -13.19 -0.04 11.95
C ILE A 185 -12.59 -1.33 11.36
N ASP A 186 -12.11 -1.27 10.12
CA ASP A 186 -11.42 -2.36 9.44
C ASP A 186 -10.11 -2.73 10.15
N LYS A 187 -9.34 -1.73 10.59
CA LYS A 187 -8.12 -1.92 11.38
C LYS A 187 -8.45 -2.53 12.75
N ALA A 188 -9.44 -1.98 13.45
CA ALA A 188 -9.88 -2.51 14.74
C ALA A 188 -10.32 -3.98 14.63
N THR A 189 -11.07 -4.32 13.58
CA THR A 189 -11.51 -5.70 13.27
C THR A 189 -10.32 -6.62 13.01
N PHE A 190 -9.33 -6.17 12.23
CA PHE A 190 -8.10 -6.93 11.99
C PHE A 190 -7.31 -7.15 13.28
N HIS A 191 -7.09 -6.09 14.05
CA HIS A 191 -6.33 -6.17 15.30
C HIS A 191 -7.04 -7.06 16.34
N LEU A 192 -8.37 -7.01 16.43
CA LEU A 192 -9.15 -7.94 17.24
C LEU A 192 -8.94 -9.40 16.82
N ALA A 193 -9.00 -9.69 15.51
CA ALA A 193 -8.76 -11.03 14.97
C ALA A 193 -7.35 -11.54 15.34
N THR A 194 -6.32 -10.69 15.19
CA THR A 194 -4.94 -11.05 15.55
C THR A 194 -4.76 -11.28 17.06
N CYS A 195 -5.49 -10.54 17.91
CA CYS A 195 -5.49 -10.78 19.35
C CYS A 195 -6.14 -12.14 19.67
N TYR A 196 -7.25 -12.49 19.00
CA TYR A 196 -7.85 -13.82 19.15
C TYR A 196 -6.91 -14.95 18.70
N GLU A 197 -6.16 -14.81 17.61
CA GLU A 197 -5.13 -15.80 17.23
C GLU A 197 -4.08 -15.99 18.33
N LYS A 198 -3.57 -14.88 18.90
CA LYS A 198 -2.57 -14.91 19.98
C LYS A 198 -3.11 -15.55 21.27
N LEU A 199 -4.41 -15.47 21.48
CA LEU A 199 -5.12 -16.11 22.58
C LEU A 199 -5.49 -17.58 22.29
N GLY A 200 -5.21 -18.10 21.09
CA GLY A 200 -5.59 -19.45 20.68
C GLY A 200 -7.09 -19.60 20.36
N LYS A 201 -7.83 -18.49 20.29
CA LYS A 201 -9.27 -18.43 19.98
C LYS A 201 -9.49 -18.44 18.47
N GLN A 202 -9.20 -19.59 17.85
CA GLN A 202 -9.13 -19.71 16.39
C GLN A 202 -10.47 -19.47 15.70
N ASN A 203 -11.58 -19.88 16.32
CA ASN A 203 -12.92 -19.70 15.75
C ASN A 203 -13.32 -18.22 15.74
N GLU A 204 -13.07 -17.52 16.84
CA GLU A 204 -13.33 -16.09 16.97
C GLU A 204 -12.43 -15.28 16.03
N ALA A 205 -11.14 -15.62 15.93
CA ALA A 205 -10.22 -15.03 14.98
C ALA A 205 -10.70 -15.19 13.54
N ALA A 206 -11.05 -16.42 13.15
CA ALA A 206 -11.58 -16.70 11.81
C ALA A 206 -12.89 -15.95 11.54
N GLY A 207 -13.75 -15.79 12.54
CA GLY A 207 -14.96 -14.98 12.46
C GLY A 207 -14.68 -13.52 12.14
N MET A 208 -13.74 -12.90 12.85
CA MET A 208 -13.36 -11.49 12.63
C MET A 208 -12.66 -11.28 11.28
N TYR A 209 -11.79 -12.20 10.85
CA TYR A 209 -11.20 -12.12 9.51
C TYR A 209 -12.24 -12.28 8.42
N ARG A 210 -13.22 -13.17 8.60
CA ARG A 210 -14.34 -13.35 7.68
C ARG A 210 -15.17 -12.09 7.57
N GLU A 211 -15.47 -11.45 8.71
CA GLU A 211 -16.19 -10.19 8.73
C GLU A 211 -15.42 -9.09 7.98
N LEU A 212 -14.11 -9.00 8.17
CA LEU A 212 -13.28 -8.04 7.45
C LEU A 212 -13.32 -8.27 5.94
N VAL A 213 -13.15 -9.52 5.50
CA VAL A 213 -13.23 -9.89 4.07
C VAL A 213 -14.62 -9.59 3.49
N ALA A 214 -15.68 -9.85 4.26
CA ALA A 214 -17.05 -9.67 3.83
C ALA A 214 -17.49 -8.19 3.76
N LYS A 215 -17.07 -7.36 4.72
CA LYS A 215 -17.58 -5.99 4.87
C LYS A 215 -16.61 -4.90 4.42
N TYR A 216 -15.30 -5.18 4.41
CA TYR A 216 -14.25 -4.19 4.16
C TYR A 216 -13.32 -4.63 3.02
N PRO A 217 -13.85 -4.78 1.78
CA PRO A 217 -13.08 -5.27 0.63
C PRO A 217 -11.88 -4.39 0.26
N TYR A 218 -11.87 -3.13 0.71
CA TYR A 218 -10.81 -2.15 0.44
C TYR A 218 -9.82 -1.95 1.60
N SER A 219 -9.94 -2.74 2.67
CA SER A 219 -8.99 -2.65 3.78
C SER A 219 -7.58 -3.01 3.31
N SER A 220 -6.58 -2.26 3.78
CA SER A 220 -5.17 -2.64 3.56
C SER A 220 -4.83 -4.03 4.14
N TYR A 221 -5.66 -4.52 5.06
CA TYR A 221 -5.52 -5.84 5.67
C TYR A 221 -6.28 -6.95 4.95
N PHE A 222 -6.99 -6.64 3.88
CA PHE A 222 -7.88 -7.58 3.19
C PHE A 222 -7.21 -8.89 2.80
N GLN A 223 -6.07 -8.81 2.08
CA GLN A 223 -5.35 -10.00 1.62
C GLN A 223 -4.82 -10.86 2.79
N THR A 224 -4.31 -10.19 3.82
CA THR A 224 -3.85 -10.86 5.04
C THR A 224 -5.00 -11.53 5.78
N ALA A 225 -6.13 -10.85 5.93
CA ALA A 225 -7.33 -11.39 6.56
C ALA A 225 -7.89 -12.58 5.77
N GLN A 226 -7.91 -12.51 4.44
CA GLN A 226 -8.37 -13.60 3.58
C GLN A 226 -7.48 -14.85 3.73
N SER A 227 -6.16 -14.65 3.71
CA SER A 227 -5.19 -15.73 3.92
C SER A 227 -5.34 -16.36 5.31
N ARG A 228 -5.44 -15.53 6.35
CA ARG A 228 -5.64 -15.99 7.74
C ARG A 228 -6.97 -16.73 7.89
N MET A 229 -8.08 -16.18 7.41
CA MET A 229 -9.39 -16.84 7.40
C MET A 229 -9.33 -18.22 6.76
N LYS A 230 -8.72 -18.35 5.56
CA LYS A 230 -8.58 -19.63 4.86
C LYS A 230 -7.75 -20.62 5.66
N SER A 231 -6.67 -20.16 6.30
CA SER A 231 -5.81 -21.03 7.11
C SER A 231 -6.46 -21.51 8.41
N LEU A 232 -7.28 -20.66 9.04
CA LEU A 232 -7.93 -20.95 10.33
C LEU A 232 -9.26 -21.69 10.19
N SER A 233 -9.89 -21.63 9.01
CA SER A 233 -11.21 -22.25 8.77
C SER A 233 -11.35 -22.77 7.33
N PRO A 234 -10.47 -23.71 6.90
CA PRO A 234 -10.46 -24.20 5.54
C PRO A 234 -11.78 -24.92 5.20
N GLY A 235 -12.39 -24.55 4.08
CA GLY A 235 -13.58 -25.23 3.55
C GLY A 235 -14.88 -25.03 4.34
N THR A 236 -14.90 -24.17 5.35
CA THR A 236 -16.14 -23.83 6.08
C THR A 236 -17.13 -23.07 5.21
N GLU A 237 -18.42 -23.32 5.41
CA GLU A 237 -19.50 -22.62 4.67
C GLU A 237 -19.41 -21.11 4.84
N GLY A 238 -19.07 -20.63 6.05
CA GLY A 238 -18.84 -19.20 6.29
C GLY A 238 -17.63 -18.63 5.51
N ALA A 239 -16.55 -19.40 5.32
CA ALA A 239 -15.42 -18.94 4.51
C ALA A 239 -15.77 -18.88 3.02
N LYS A 240 -16.60 -19.82 2.53
CA LYS A 240 -17.11 -19.79 1.14
C LYS A 240 -18.05 -18.60 0.94
N ALA A 241 -19.03 -18.42 1.83
CA ALA A 241 -20.00 -17.32 1.75
C ALA A 241 -19.33 -15.94 1.79
N ALA A 242 -18.25 -15.76 2.57
CA ALA A 242 -17.51 -14.49 2.58
C ALA A 242 -16.72 -14.22 1.29
N LEU A 243 -16.27 -15.28 0.61
CA LEU A 243 -15.62 -15.17 -0.71
C LEU A 243 -16.67 -14.96 -1.82
N GLU A 244 -17.85 -15.54 -1.72
CA GLU A 244 -18.96 -15.31 -2.65
C GLU A 244 -19.54 -13.89 -2.50
N LEU A 245 -19.67 -13.40 -1.26
CA LEU A 245 -20.06 -12.00 -1.01
C LEU A 245 -18.99 -11.03 -1.53
N GLN A 246 -17.71 -11.42 -1.49
CA GLN A 246 -16.64 -10.67 -2.12
C GLN A 246 -16.84 -10.59 -3.63
N GLU A 247 -17.14 -11.70 -4.32
CA GLU A 247 -17.43 -11.69 -5.76
C GLU A 247 -18.65 -10.81 -6.09
N GLY A 248 -19.73 -10.91 -5.31
CA GLY A 248 -20.92 -10.06 -5.49
C GLY A 248 -20.70 -8.57 -5.16
N LEU A 249 -19.82 -8.24 -4.22
CA LEU A 249 -19.45 -6.84 -3.91
C LEU A 249 -18.45 -6.27 -4.90
N VAL A 250 -17.56 -7.10 -5.46
CA VAL A 250 -16.73 -6.72 -6.60
C VAL A 250 -17.67 -6.39 -7.76
N ASP A 251 -18.61 -7.27 -8.11
CA ASP A 251 -19.59 -7.04 -9.18
C ASP A 251 -20.50 -5.82 -8.93
N ALA A 252 -20.95 -5.59 -7.68
CA ALA A 252 -21.76 -4.43 -7.33
C ALA A 252 -20.95 -3.13 -7.27
N ALA A 253 -19.71 -3.17 -6.81
CA ALA A 253 -18.83 -2.00 -6.79
C ALA A 253 -18.34 -1.60 -8.19
N HIS A 254 -18.42 -2.49 -9.18
CA HIS A 254 -18.19 -2.17 -10.59
C HIS A 254 -19.24 -1.21 -11.17
N THR A 255 -20.31 -0.88 -10.42
CA THR A 255 -21.30 0.12 -10.82
C THR A 255 -21.16 1.51 -10.16
N ASP A 256 -20.27 1.68 -9.17
CA ASP A 256 -20.01 2.96 -8.51
C ASP A 256 -18.53 3.38 -8.58
N GLN A 257 -18.28 4.68 -8.63
CA GLN A 257 -16.95 5.34 -8.72
C GLN A 257 -15.92 4.84 -7.67
N GLN A 258 -16.36 4.17 -6.60
CA GLN A 258 -15.51 3.58 -5.57
C GLN A 258 -14.91 2.21 -5.95
N GLY A 259 -15.64 1.34 -6.67
CA GLY A 259 -15.08 0.03 -7.08
C GLY A 259 -14.09 0.15 -8.22
N ALA A 260 -14.35 1.08 -9.14
CA ALA A 260 -13.39 1.60 -10.11
C ALA A 260 -12.03 1.93 -9.49
N LYS A 261 -12.04 2.73 -8.42
CA LYS A 261 -10.83 3.16 -7.71
C LYS A 261 -10.13 2.00 -7.02
N ALA A 262 -10.88 1.10 -6.40
CA ALA A 262 -10.32 -0.05 -5.74
C ALA A 262 -9.69 -1.07 -6.70
N ALA A 263 -10.28 -1.24 -7.88
CA ALA A 263 -9.70 -2.09 -8.92
C ALA A 263 -8.39 -1.48 -9.46
N LEU A 264 -8.30 -0.15 -9.58
CA LEU A 264 -7.03 0.54 -9.85
C LEU A 264 -6.00 0.32 -8.73
N ASP A 265 -6.42 0.42 -7.46
CA ASP A 265 -5.54 0.22 -6.31
C ASP A 265 -5.02 -1.24 -6.25
N LEU A 266 -5.86 -2.22 -6.58
CA LEU A 266 -5.46 -3.62 -6.68
C LEU A 266 -4.42 -3.83 -7.79
N ALA A 267 -4.66 -3.29 -8.98
CA ALA A 267 -3.70 -3.33 -10.08
C ALA A 267 -2.37 -2.65 -9.70
N ALA A 268 -2.43 -1.53 -8.98
CA ALA A 268 -1.26 -0.84 -8.44
C ALA A 268 -0.50 -1.67 -7.40
N MET A 269 -1.21 -2.43 -6.56
CA MET A 269 -0.58 -3.36 -5.62
C MET A 269 0.16 -4.50 -6.33
N HIS A 270 -0.44 -5.10 -7.37
CA HIS A 270 0.25 -6.10 -8.19
C HIS A 270 1.52 -5.52 -8.82
N ALA A 271 1.44 -4.29 -9.34
CA ALA A 271 2.60 -3.61 -9.94
C ALA A 271 3.72 -3.38 -8.92
N LYS A 272 3.38 -2.91 -7.71
CA LYS A 272 4.35 -2.65 -6.63
C LYS A 272 5.07 -3.93 -6.18
N ASN A 273 4.38 -5.07 -6.23
CA ASN A 273 4.92 -6.37 -5.87
C ASN A 273 5.73 -7.03 -6.99
N GLY A 274 5.91 -6.35 -8.14
CA GLY A 274 6.65 -6.87 -9.29
C GLY A 274 5.84 -7.80 -10.21
N ASN A 275 4.54 -7.98 -9.94
CA ASN A 275 3.67 -8.83 -10.74
C ASN A 275 3.09 -8.04 -11.93
N PHE A 276 3.96 -7.58 -12.83
CA PHE A 276 3.60 -6.61 -13.88
C PHE A 276 2.53 -7.13 -14.84
N ARG A 277 2.62 -8.39 -15.29
CA ARG A 277 1.61 -8.98 -16.19
C ARG A 277 0.22 -9.04 -15.55
N GLN A 278 0.15 -9.41 -14.27
CA GLN A 278 -1.13 -9.42 -13.54
C GLN A 278 -1.67 -8.00 -13.40
N ALA A 279 -0.81 -7.04 -13.05
CA ALA A 279 -1.20 -5.63 -12.97
C ALA A 279 -1.75 -5.10 -14.31
N ILE A 280 -1.12 -5.46 -15.43
CA ILE A 280 -1.57 -5.08 -16.78
C ILE A 280 -2.96 -5.64 -17.07
N GLU A 281 -3.21 -6.92 -16.80
CA GLU A 281 -4.55 -7.51 -16.99
C GLU A 281 -5.61 -6.85 -16.11
N GLU A 282 -5.29 -6.55 -14.85
CA GLU A 282 -6.23 -5.85 -13.97
C GLU A 282 -6.50 -4.41 -14.44
N TYR A 283 -5.47 -3.65 -14.85
CA TYR A 283 -5.70 -2.33 -15.46
C TYR A 283 -6.52 -2.40 -16.75
N ARG A 284 -6.33 -3.45 -17.57
CA ARG A 284 -7.13 -3.65 -18.79
C ARG A 284 -8.61 -3.85 -18.47
N LYS A 285 -8.94 -4.65 -17.46
CA LYS A 285 -10.32 -4.84 -17.00
C LYS A 285 -10.94 -3.51 -16.55
N VAL A 286 -10.20 -2.75 -15.74
CA VAL A 286 -10.67 -1.42 -15.30
C VAL A 286 -10.92 -0.48 -16.48
N ALA A 287 -10.04 -0.48 -17.47
CA ALA A 287 -10.21 0.31 -18.68
C ALA A 287 -11.42 -0.16 -19.53
N ALA A 288 -11.68 -1.47 -19.58
CA ALA A 288 -12.81 -2.05 -20.28
C ALA A 288 -14.16 -1.62 -19.68
N GLU A 289 -14.23 -1.55 -18.35
CA GLU A 289 -15.45 -1.31 -17.56
C GLU A 289 -15.59 0.13 -17.06
N ALA A 290 -14.69 1.02 -17.50
CA ALA A 290 -14.66 2.40 -17.05
C ALA A 290 -15.98 3.14 -17.32
N SER A 291 -16.53 3.76 -16.27
CA SER A 291 -17.79 4.52 -16.34
C SER A 291 -17.59 5.98 -16.76
N SER A 292 -16.34 6.46 -16.81
CA SER A 292 -16.00 7.79 -17.31
C SER A 292 -14.68 7.81 -18.11
N PRO A 293 -14.51 8.78 -19.03
CA PRO A 293 -13.25 8.95 -19.79
C PRO A 293 -12.01 9.16 -18.91
N GLU A 294 -12.15 9.85 -17.78
CA GLU A 294 -11.05 10.11 -16.84
C GLU A 294 -10.54 8.82 -16.20
N GLN A 295 -11.47 7.96 -15.78
CA GLN A 295 -11.16 6.66 -15.18
C GLN A 295 -10.48 5.74 -16.20
N ALA A 296 -11.02 5.67 -17.41
CA ALA A 296 -10.40 4.90 -18.49
C ALA A 296 -8.98 5.40 -18.76
N ALA A 297 -8.81 6.72 -18.91
CA ALA A 297 -7.52 7.34 -19.19
C ALA A 297 -6.48 7.11 -18.09
N GLU A 298 -6.90 7.05 -16.82
CA GLU A 298 -6.00 6.66 -15.74
C GLU A 298 -5.56 5.20 -15.85
N ALA A 299 -6.49 4.27 -16.05
CA ALA A 299 -6.20 2.84 -16.20
C ALA A 299 -5.26 2.58 -17.38
N TYR A 300 -5.55 3.15 -18.56
CA TYR A 300 -4.68 3.04 -19.74
C TYR A 300 -3.30 3.63 -19.48
N ARG A 301 -3.17 4.81 -18.85
CA ARG A 301 -1.85 5.40 -18.57
C ARG A 301 -1.00 4.52 -17.66
N LYS A 302 -1.60 3.94 -16.61
CA LYS A 302 -0.89 3.02 -15.71
C LYS A 302 -0.49 1.73 -16.43
N MET A 303 -1.39 1.15 -17.21
CA MET A 303 -1.13 -0.04 -18.02
C MET A 303 -0.01 0.18 -19.03
N VAL A 304 -0.09 1.25 -19.81
CA VAL A 304 0.90 1.62 -20.85
C VAL A 304 2.27 1.89 -20.21
N SER A 305 2.33 2.58 -19.08
CA SER A 305 3.59 2.79 -18.36
C SER A 305 4.25 1.46 -17.97
N LEU A 306 3.49 0.45 -17.54
CA LEU A 306 4.03 -0.88 -17.24
C LEU A 306 4.49 -1.63 -18.49
N LEU A 307 3.68 -1.63 -19.55
CA LEU A 307 4.01 -2.26 -20.83
C LEU A 307 5.33 -1.71 -21.38
N ASP A 308 5.48 -0.39 -21.33
CA ASP A 308 6.62 0.32 -21.92
C ASP A 308 7.89 0.25 -21.05
N GLU A 309 7.77 0.54 -19.75
CA GLU A 309 8.94 0.64 -18.88
C GLU A 309 9.41 -0.70 -18.33
N LYS A 310 8.48 -1.62 -18.03
CA LYS A 310 8.78 -2.86 -17.30
C LYS A 310 8.83 -4.08 -18.22
N GLU A 311 7.79 -4.28 -19.04
CA GLU A 311 7.73 -5.45 -19.93
C GLU A 311 8.44 -5.20 -21.29
N LYS A 312 8.68 -3.92 -21.65
CA LYS A 312 9.21 -3.53 -22.97
C LYS A 312 8.34 -4.03 -24.14
N ASP A 313 7.05 -4.19 -23.88
CA ASP A 313 6.04 -4.57 -24.87
C ASP A 313 5.48 -3.31 -25.54
N TYR A 314 6.27 -2.76 -26.44
CA TYR A 314 5.92 -1.54 -27.18
C TYR A 314 4.72 -1.71 -28.09
N LYS A 315 4.50 -2.92 -28.61
CA LYS A 315 3.33 -3.22 -29.45
C LYS A 315 2.08 -3.22 -28.60
N GLY A 316 2.08 -3.91 -27.46
CA GLY A 316 0.96 -3.87 -26.52
C GLY A 316 0.68 -2.46 -25.99
N ALA A 317 1.73 -1.66 -25.76
CA ALA A 317 1.59 -0.26 -25.37
C ALA A 317 0.91 0.58 -26.47
N ALA A 318 1.29 0.39 -27.73
CA ALA A 318 0.65 1.05 -28.87
C ALA A 318 -0.82 0.63 -29.01
N ASP A 319 -1.11 -0.67 -29.03
CA ASP A 319 -2.47 -1.20 -29.15
C ASP A 319 -3.40 -0.63 -28.05
N ALA A 320 -2.90 -0.54 -26.81
CA ALA A 320 -3.64 0.05 -25.69
C ALA A 320 -3.91 1.55 -25.84
N LEU A 321 -2.93 2.32 -26.31
CA LEU A 321 -3.11 3.76 -26.56
C LEU A 321 -4.07 3.99 -27.73
N GLU A 322 -3.99 3.20 -28.80
CA GLU A 322 -4.92 3.26 -29.93
C GLU A 322 -6.36 2.97 -29.51
N GLU A 323 -6.55 1.93 -28.69
CA GLU A 323 -7.86 1.59 -28.12
C GLU A 323 -8.40 2.75 -27.26
N MET A 324 -7.55 3.34 -26.41
CA MET A 324 -7.92 4.50 -25.58
C MET A 324 -8.39 5.67 -26.45
N LEU A 325 -7.63 6.00 -27.51
CA LEU A 325 -7.99 7.08 -28.43
C LEU A 325 -9.28 6.82 -29.19
N SER A 326 -9.55 5.56 -29.54
CA SER A 326 -10.77 5.16 -30.24
C SER A 326 -12.01 5.20 -29.35
N ARG A 327 -11.88 4.76 -28.09
CA ARG A 327 -13.02 4.65 -27.16
C ARG A 327 -13.28 5.94 -26.39
N PHE A 328 -12.23 6.69 -26.08
CA PHE A 328 -12.27 7.88 -25.24
C PHE A 328 -11.53 9.04 -25.90
N PRO A 329 -11.99 9.54 -27.06
CA PRO A 329 -11.29 10.55 -27.83
C PRO A 329 -11.08 11.85 -27.04
N ASP A 330 -11.94 12.20 -26.09
CA ASP A 330 -11.86 13.43 -25.29
C ASP A 330 -11.28 13.24 -23.88
N ALA A 331 -10.63 12.10 -23.61
CA ALA A 331 -10.02 11.86 -22.32
C ALA A 331 -8.92 12.91 -21.98
N PRO A 332 -8.66 13.15 -20.68
CA PRO A 332 -7.52 14.00 -20.29
C PRO A 332 -6.18 13.39 -20.71
N GLY A 333 -5.30 14.22 -21.28
CA GLY A 333 -3.93 13.83 -21.64
C GLY A 333 -3.78 13.15 -23.00
N ILE A 334 -4.78 13.27 -23.90
CA ILE A 334 -4.73 12.72 -25.26
C ILE A 334 -3.53 13.25 -26.06
N ASP A 335 -3.18 14.51 -25.85
CA ASP A 335 -2.00 15.16 -26.41
C ASP A 335 -0.70 14.37 -26.11
N LYS A 336 -0.53 13.96 -24.85
CA LYS A 336 0.62 13.15 -24.40
C LYS A 336 0.55 11.72 -24.92
N SER A 337 -0.65 11.14 -25.02
CA SER A 337 -0.85 9.80 -25.59
C SER A 337 -0.53 9.74 -27.08
N LEU A 338 -0.96 10.74 -27.86
CA LEU A 338 -0.61 10.87 -29.28
C LEU A 338 0.90 11.05 -29.47
N MET A 339 1.53 11.91 -28.66
CA MET A 339 2.98 12.06 -28.66
C MET A 339 3.69 10.74 -28.34
N ARG A 340 3.21 9.97 -27.35
CA ARG A 340 3.81 8.68 -27.00
C ARG A 340 3.64 7.65 -28.12
N LEU A 341 2.46 7.56 -28.74
CA LEU A 341 2.23 6.69 -29.89
C LEU A 341 3.17 7.01 -31.06
N GLY A 342 3.29 8.29 -31.41
CA GLY A 342 4.22 8.73 -32.45
C GLY A 342 5.65 8.27 -32.15
N LYS A 343 6.12 8.41 -30.89
CA LYS A 343 7.44 7.97 -30.48
C LYS A 343 7.62 6.45 -30.51
N ILE A 344 6.59 5.69 -30.10
CA ILE A 344 6.62 4.22 -30.14
C ILE A 344 6.79 3.75 -31.59
N TYR A 345 6.00 4.28 -32.52
CA TYR A 345 6.11 3.94 -33.95
C TYR A 345 7.40 4.46 -34.59
N GLU A 346 7.89 5.63 -34.16
CA GLU A 346 9.15 6.21 -34.65
C GLU A 346 10.38 5.39 -34.23
N LYS A 347 10.42 4.90 -32.99
CA LYS A 347 11.66 4.41 -32.37
C LYS A 347 11.63 2.95 -31.93
N ASP A 348 10.52 2.52 -31.33
CA ASP A 348 10.47 1.26 -30.58
C ASP A 348 9.87 0.12 -31.40
N LEU A 349 9.03 0.46 -32.38
CA LEU A 349 8.45 -0.48 -33.35
C LEU A 349 9.10 -0.40 -34.73
N ASP A 350 10.14 0.43 -34.93
CA ASP A 350 10.88 0.52 -36.19
C ASP A 350 11.55 -0.83 -36.49
N ASN A 351 10.84 -1.66 -37.26
CA ASN A 351 11.26 -3.01 -37.60
C ASN A 351 12.02 -2.96 -38.92
N TYR A 352 13.25 -3.48 -38.91
CA TYR A 352 13.90 -3.87 -40.14
C TYR A 352 13.18 -5.10 -40.72
N HIS A 353 12.67 -5.01 -41.95
CA HIS A 353 12.29 -6.20 -42.67
C HIS A 353 13.52 -6.84 -43.32
N THR A 354 13.73 -8.11 -43.03
CA THR A 354 14.75 -8.93 -43.70
C THR A 354 14.14 -9.52 -44.96
N ARG A 355 14.68 -9.15 -46.12
CA ARG A 355 14.39 -9.81 -47.39
C ARG A 355 15.63 -10.53 -47.87
N VAL A 356 15.52 -11.81 -48.18
CA VAL A 356 16.62 -12.52 -48.85
C VAL A 356 16.55 -12.18 -50.34
N VAL A 357 17.58 -11.50 -50.85
CA VAL A 357 17.77 -11.20 -52.27
C VAL A 357 19.11 -11.80 -52.67
N ASP A 358 19.11 -12.69 -53.67
CA ASP A 358 20.30 -13.42 -54.16
C ASP A 358 21.09 -14.15 -53.06
N GLY A 359 20.39 -14.78 -52.11
CA GLY A 359 20.99 -15.53 -51.01
C GLY A 359 21.61 -14.67 -49.90
N ARG A 360 21.42 -13.33 -49.93
CA ARG A 360 21.88 -12.40 -48.89
C ARG A 360 20.69 -11.78 -48.18
N VAL A 361 20.73 -11.74 -46.85
CA VAL A 361 19.75 -11.01 -46.04
C VAL A 361 19.99 -9.51 -46.24
N GLN A 362 19.04 -8.84 -46.89
CA GLN A 362 18.99 -7.40 -46.99
C GLN A 362 18.01 -6.88 -45.93
N TYR A 363 18.45 -5.90 -45.16
CA TYR A 363 17.60 -5.16 -44.23
C TYR A 363 17.03 -3.96 -45.00
N ARG A 364 15.70 -3.91 -45.13
CA ARG A 364 15.00 -2.73 -45.66
C ARG A 364 14.22 -2.10 -44.52
N LYS A 365 14.44 -0.80 -44.31
CA LYS A 365 13.62 0.01 -43.41
C LYS A 365 12.24 0.14 -44.05
N ASP A 366 11.22 -0.42 -43.41
CA ASP A 366 9.85 -0.22 -43.85
C ASP A 366 9.40 1.17 -43.39
N THR A 367 8.80 1.94 -44.30
CA THR A 367 8.32 3.29 -43.99
C THR A 367 6.95 3.26 -43.31
N ASP A 368 6.25 2.13 -43.25
CA ASP A 368 4.91 2.03 -42.66
C ASP A 368 4.84 2.57 -41.22
N ASN A 369 5.80 2.22 -40.37
CA ASN A 369 5.84 2.74 -39.00
C ASN A 369 6.23 4.22 -38.94
N THR A 370 7.08 4.68 -39.87
CA THR A 370 7.38 6.12 -40.01
C THR A 370 6.12 6.90 -40.39
N LEU A 371 5.32 6.37 -41.32
CA LEU A 371 4.06 6.98 -41.73
C LEU A 371 3.03 6.98 -40.59
N LYS A 372 2.92 5.89 -39.83
CA LYS A 372 2.10 5.86 -38.60
C LYS A 372 2.57 6.86 -37.54
N ALA A 373 3.89 6.99 -37.34
CA ALA A 373 4.42 7.97 -36.40
C ALA A 373 4.00 9.40 -36.81
N ILE A 374 4.14 9.71 -38.10
CA ILE A 374 3.69 10.99 -38.67
C ILE A 374 2.18 11.16 -38.51
N GLU A 375 1.37 10.13 -38.77
CA GLU A 375 -0.10 10.17 -38.57
C GLU A 375 -0.48 10.57 -37.14
N TYR A 376 0.17 10.00 -36.12
CA TYR A 376 -0.10 10.35 -34.73
C TYR A 376 0.40 11.75 -34.37
N TYR A 377 1.52 12.19 -34.94
CA TYR A 377 1.99 13.57 -34.80
C TYR A 377 1.06 14.56 -35.52
N ASP A 378 0.51 14.22 -36.68
CA ASP A 378 -0.49 15.02 -37.39
C ASP A 378 -1.71 15.21 -36.52
N ARG A 379 -2.32 14.12 -36.03
CA ARG A 379 -3.47 14.16 -35.12
C ARG A 379 -3.21 15.02 -33.88
N LEU A 380 -1.98 15.02 -33.36
CA LEU A 380 -1.58 15.88 -32.25
C LEU A 380 -1.56 17.36 -32.65
N THR A 381 -0.84 17.68 -33.72
CA THR A 381 -0.68 19.07 -34.19
C THR A 381 -1.98 19.67 -34.73
N GLU A 382 -2.87 18.87 -35.31
CA GLU A 382 -4.19 19.33 -35.78
C GLU A 382 -5.12 19.66 -34.61
N ARG A 383 -5.08 18.85 -33.56
CA ARG A 383 -5.99 19.00 -32.42
C ARG A 383 -5.48 19.95 -31.35
N PHE A 384 -4.17 20.03 -31.16
CA PHE A 384 -3.52 20.85 -30.14
C PHE A 384 -2.41 21.72 -30.75
N PRO A 385 -2.70 22.53 -31.78
CA PRO A 385 -1.68 23.15 -32.63
C PRO A 385 -0.66 24.02 -31.89
N ASP A 386 -1.10 24.71 -30.83
CA ASP A 386 -0.27 25.66 -30.08
C ASP A 386 0.18 25.10 -28.71
N ALA A 387 -0.02 23.80 -28.45
CA ALA A 387 0.44 23.17 -27.21
C ALA A 387 1.96 22.95 -27.23
N ASP A 388 2.63 23.09 -26.09
CA ASP A 388 4.08 22.87 -25.97
C ASP A 388 4.54 21.50 -26.51
N VAL A 389 3.71 20.48 -26.34
CA VAL A 389 3.98 19.13 -26.85
C VAL A 389 3.92 19.04 -28.39
N SER A 390 3.14 19.90 -29.03
CA SER A 390 3.04 19.96 -30.50
C SER A 390 4.27 20.58 -31.13
N ALA A 391 4.99 21.46 -30.42
CA ALA A 391 6.29 21.96 -30.85
C ALA A 391 7.26 20.80 -31.11
N GLU A 392 7.34 19.83 -30.20
CA GLU A 392 8.15 18.62 -30.40
C GLU A 392 7.65 17.78 -31.59
N ALA A 393 6.34 17.69 -31.82
CA ALA A 393 5.76 16.91 -32.91
C ALA A 393 6.13 17.47 -34.29
N TYR A 394 6.07 18.80 -34.48
CA TYR A 394 6.50 19.45 -35.71
C TYR A 394 7.99 19.17 -36.02
N LEU A 395 8.86 19.26 -35.01
CA LEU A 395 10.28 18.95 -35.17
C LEU A 395 10.50 17.50 -35.61
N ARG A 396 9.85 16.56 -34.93
CA ARG A 396 9.97 15.12 -35.22
C ARG A 396 9.45 14.80 -36.61
N LYS A 397 8.33 15.38 -37.03
CA LYS A 397 7.83 15.23 -38.41
C LYS A 397 8.84 15.76 -39.42
N GLY A 398 9.35 16.97 -39.22
CA GLY A 398 10.37 17.56 -40.10
C GLY A 398 11.61 16.68 -40.23
N ASP A 399 12.09 16.12 -39.12
CA ASP A 399 13.21 15.16 -39.10
C ASP A 399 12.86 13.86 -39.83
N LEU A 400 11.66 13.30 -39.62
CA LEU A 400 11.23 12.07 -40.31
C LEU A 400 11.09 12.27 -41.82
N TYR A 401 10.53 13.40 -42.27
CA TYR A 401 10.44 13.74 -43.69
C TYR A 401 11.82 13.90 -44.33
N LEU A 402 12.73 14.62 -43.68
CA LEU A 402 14.08 14.86 -44.21
C LEU A 402 14.95 13.62 -44.19
N ASP A 403 15.00 12.91 -43.06
CA ASP A 403 15.98 11.87 -42.82
C ASP A 403 15.51 10.48 -43.25
N THR A 404 14.22 10.19 -43.12
CA THR A 404 13.68 8.86 -43.44
C THR A 404 12.95 8.84 -44.79
N LEU A 405 12.03 9.78 -45.03
CA LEU A 405 11.23 9.79 -46.27
C LEU A 405 11.93 10.49 -47.44
N LYS A 406 13.00 11.24 -47.17
CA LYS A 406 13.76 12.01 -48.19
C LYS A 406 12.88 12.99 -48.95
N ASP A 407 11.95 13.62 -48.24
CA ASP A 407 11.04 14.67 -48.73
C ASP A 407 11.42 16.02 -48.08
N PRO A 408 12.34 16.78 -48.68
CA PRO A 408 12.78 18.06 -48.13
C PRO A 408 11.69 19.14 -48.16
N ASP A 409 10.70 19.03 -49.05
CA ASP A 409 9.64 20.03 -49.18
C ASP A 409 8.61 19.91 -48.05
N GLU A 410 8.24 18.68 -47.67
CA GLU A 410 7.47 18.47 -46.44
C GLU A 410 8.28 18.84 -45.20
N ALA A 411 9.56 18.48 -45.14
CA ALA A 411 10.40 18.84 -44.00
C ALA A 411 10.45 20.35 -43.77
N LYS A 412 10.65 21.14 -44.84
CA LYS A 412 10.60 22.61 -44.79
C LYS A 412 9.27 23.10 -44.23
N ARG A 413 8.14 22.61 -44.74
CA ARG A 413 6.80 23.00 -44.27
C ARG A 413 6.62 22.75 -42.77
N GLN A 414 7.06 21.62 -42.24
CA GLN A 414 6.94 21.33 -40.80
C GLN A 414 7.79 22.27 -39.94
N TYR A 415 9.00 22.60 -40.39
CA TYR A 415 9.88 23.54 -39.70
C TYR A 415 9.39 24.99 -39.75
N GLU A 416 8.81 25.42 -40.88
CA GLU A 416 8.19 26.74 -41.01
C GLU A 416 6.99 26.88 -40.08
N GLU A 417 6.09 25.89 -40.03
CA GLU A 417 4.97 25.84 -39.08
C GLU A 417 5.44 25.89 -37.62
N PHE A 418 6.50 25.16 -37.29
CA PHE A 418 7.11 25.24 -35.96
C PHE A 418 7.55 26.68 -35.63
N LEU A 419 8.27 27.35 -36.52
CA LEU A 419 8.77 28.71 -36.28
C LEU A 419 7.65 29.75 -36.22
N GLN A 420 6.58 29.54 -36.99
CA GLN A 420 5.41 30.41 -36.99
C GLN A 420 4.64 30.31 -35.67
N ARG A 421 4.43 29.10 -35.14
CA ARG A 421 3.63 28.85 -33.94
C ARG A 421 4.43 28.99 -32.64
N PHE A 422 5.70 28.65 -32.67
CA PHE A 422 6.58 28.60 -31.51
C PHE A 422 7.85 29.46 -31.69
N PRO A 423 7.73 30.76 -32.00
CA PRO A 423 8.88 31.62 -32.34
C PRO A 423 9.90 31.77 -31.21
N ASP A 424 9.43 31.67 -29.95
CA ASP A 424 10.24 31.82 -28.74
C ASP A 424 10.72 30.47 -28.16
N ASN A 425 10.45 29.35 -28.84
CA ASN A 425 10.91 28.03 -28.38
C ASN A 425 12.43 27.93 -28.43
N ALA A 426 13.02 27.25 -27.44
CA ALA A 426 14.47 27.06 -27.33
C ALA A 426 15.11 26.38 -28.56
N GLN A 427 14.34 25.63 -29.35
CA GLN A 427 14.81 24.97 -30.57
C GLN A 427 14.67 25.84 -31.84
N ALA A 428 14.09 27.05 -31.77
CA ALA A 428 13.81 27.88 -32.94
C ALA A 428 15.08 28.21 -33.76
N GLU A 429 16.19 28.52 -33.11
CA GLU A 429 17.43 28.80 -33.84
C GLU A 429 17.95 27.56 -34.58
N THR A 430 17.92 26.40 -33.93
CA THR A 430 18.28 25.12 -34.55
C THR A 430 17.40 24.80 -35.76
N VAL A 431 16.12 25.13 -35.72
CA VAL A 431 15.20 24.94 -36.85
C VAL A 431 15.53 25.89 -38.01
N ARG A 432 15.88 27.15 -37.74
CA ARG A 432 16.34 28.09 -38.77
C ARG A 432 17.61 27.60 -39.47
N GLU A 433 18.54 27.04 -38.72
CA GLU A 433 19.75 26.42 -39.27
C GLU A 433 19.43 25.21 -40.16
N LYS A 434 18.51 24.33 -39.72
CA LYS A 434 18.04 23.19 -40.52
C LYS A 434 17.39 23.66 -41.82
N LEU A 435 16.51 24.66 -41.80
CA LEU A 435 15.88 25.23 -43.00
C LEU A 435 16.91 25.76 -44.00
N LYS A 436 17.85 26.60 -43.53
CA LYS A 436 18.91 27.16 -44.37
C LYS A 436 19.77 26.07 -45.01
N LYS A 437 20.03 24.98 -44.28
CA LYS A 437 20.77 23.84 -44.81
C LYS A 437 20.02 23.18 -45.95
N ILE A 438 18.72 22.90 -45.79
CA ILE A 438 17.91 22.27 -46.84
C ILE A 438 17.86 23.17 -48.09
N GLU A 439 17.71 24.49 -47.94
CA GLU A 439 17.75 25.45 -49.07
C GLU A 439 19.09 25.53 -49.79
N SER A 440 20.19 25.17 -49.12
CA SER A 440 21.53 25.17 -49.71
C SER A 440 21.91 23.85 -50.39
N GLU A 441 21.25 22.75 -50.01
CA GLU A 441 21.56 21.39 -50.48
C GLU A 441 20.60 20.87 -51.56
N TYR A 442 19.41 21.45 -51.67
CA TYR A 442 18.33 21.10 -52.61
C TYR A 442 17.74 22.34 -53.24
#